data_AF-A0A238YGK8-F1
#
_entry.id   AF-A0A238YGK8-F1
#
_cell.length_a   1.000
_cell.length_b   1.000
_cell.length_c   1.000
_cell.angle_alpha   90.00
_cell.angle_beta   90.00
_cell.angle_gamma   90.00
#
_symmetry.space_group_name_H-M   'P 1'
#
loop_
_entity.id
_entity.type
_entity.pdbx_description
1 polymer ?
#
loop_
_entity_poly.entity_id
_entity_poly.type
_entity_poly.pdbx_seq_one_letter_code
_entity_poly.pdbx_strand_id
1 'polypeptide(L)'
;MKKIYYALLFVFVINACTTKKQHPDNNDTPTIEDPYAGLHPPGLTPELFAPGMVATEEHLETEVLFLPDMTEFSFNRSSGKNGESATLIVMEYNNKNWNRKSVPQSDVDNYRERFSPSFIELNSLEPFKDIPIWGGTLSAKGTYYFYVLNPDGNGYMGYSRLINGKYETPQKMSSAINRGKYIAHPFIAPDESYLMWDAEKENEDRPDVYISFRQKDGSWGTAINMGDKINTSVYEQRPKVTPDGKYFTFWRGYFKTKEDGSRVLLGNPYWVDAQIIEKFRPK
;
A
#
# COMPACT_ATOMS: atom_id res chain seq x y z
N MET A 1 -52.22 49.67 40.79
CA MET A 1 -51.62 48.33 41.02
C MET A 1 -50.70 48.00 39.84
N LYS A 2 -49.40 48.29 39.97
CA LYS A 2 -48.38 47.98 38.94
C LYS A 2 -47.79 46.59 39.25
N LYS A 3 -47.90 45.64 38.32
CA LYS A 3 -47.14 44.38 38.37
C LYS A 3 -45.77 44.63 37.74
N ILE A 4 -44.72 44.49 38.53
CA ILE A 4 -43.32 44.54 38.11
C ILE A 4 -42.93 43.13 37.66
N TYR A 5 -42.51 42.98 36.41
CA TYR A 5 -41.89 41.75 35.92
C TYR A 5 -40.38 41.95 35.90
N TYR A 6 -39.66 41.15 36.68
CA TYR A 6 -38.20 41.08 36.65
C TYR A 6 -37.79 40.25 35.42
N ALA A 7 -37.20 40.88 34.41
CA ALA A 7 -36.46 40.18 33.38
C ALA A 7 -35.03 39.94 33.90
N LEU A 8 -34.71 38.68 34.21
CA LEU A 8 -33.36 38.24 34.51
C LEU A 8 -32.51 38.35 33.23
N LEU A 9 -31.57 39.30 33.23
CA LEU A 9 -30.54 39.42 32.20
C LEU A 9 -29.43 38.40 32.50
N PHE A 10 -29.39 37.29 31.79
CA PHE A 10 -28.24 36.38 31.81
C PHE A 10 -27.11 36.99 31.00
N VAL A 11 -26.12 37.56 31.68
CA VAL A 11 -24.84 37.96 31.06
C VAL A 11 -23.99 36.70 30.92
N PHE A 12 -23.89 36.17 29.70
CA PHE A 12 -22.87 35.17 29.36
C PHE A 12 -21.51 35.89 29.26
N VAL A 13 -20.69 35.76 30.30
CA VAL A 13 -19.26 36.10 30.22
C VAL A 13 -18.58 34.94 29.50
N ILE A 14 -18.28 35.13 28.22
CA ILE A 14 -17.48 34.18 27.45
C ILE A 14 -16.02 34.37 27.92
N ASN A 15 -15.60 33.55 28.88
CA ASN A 15 -14.18 33.43 29.22
C ASN A 15 -13.48 32.83 27.99
N ALA A 16 -12.78 33.68 27.24
CA ALA A 16 -11.89 33.25 26.17
C ALA A 16 -10.67 32.55 26.79
N CYS A 17 -10.79 31.25 27.06
CA CYS A 17 -9.64 30.39 27.27
C CYS A 17 -8.87 30.33 25.94
N THR A 18 -7.79 31.09 25.87
CA THR A 18 -6.76 30.94 24.84
C THR A 18 -5.99 29.65 25.11
N THR A 19 -6.48 28.54 24.59
CA THR A 19 -5.71 27.29 24.52
C THR A 19 -4.58 27.50 23.50
N LYS A 20 -3.39 27.83 24.00
CA LYS A 20 -2.15 27.62 23.23
C LYS A 20 -2.13 26.14 22.84
N LYS A 21 -2.27 25.84 21.54
CA LYS A 21 -1.94 24.52 21.00
C LYS A 21 -0.48 24.24 21.40
N GLN A 22 -0.30 23.30 22.30
CA GLN A 22 1.03 22.74 22.56
C GLN A 22 1.51 22.11 21.26
N HIS A 23 2.68 22.55 20.80
CA HIS A 23 3.47 21.76 19.88
C HIS A 23 3.77 20.42 20.57
N PRO A 24 3.59 19.27 19.91
CA PRO A 24 4.10 18.02 20.45
C PRO A 24 5.62 18.05 20.28
N ASP A 25 6.33 18.41 21.35
CA ASP A 25 7.76 18.17 21.48
C ASP A 25 7.98 16.70 21.86
N ASN A 26 8.95 16.09 21.18
CA ASN A 26 9.58 14.78 21.39
C ASN A 26 8.80 13.53 20.95
N ASN A 27 9.05 13.13 19.70
CA ASN A 27 8.89 11.76 19.21
C ASN A 27 9.91 10.84 19.91
N ASP A 28 9.60 10.38 21.13
CA ASP A 28 10.17 9.12 21.64
C ASP A 28 9.36 7.96 21.03
N THR A 29 9.47 7.79 19.71
CA THR A 29 9.03 6.56 19.07
C THR A 29 10.10 5.51 19.39
N PRO A 30 9.76 4.38 20.04
CA PRO A 30 10.74 3.36 20.36
C PRO A 30 11.46 2.93 19.09
N THR A 31 12.74 3.26 18.99
CA THR A 31 13.54 2.95 17.82
C THR A 31 13.87 1.47 17.88
N ILE A 32 13.33 0.69 16.94
CA ILE A 32 13.64 -0.73 16.83
C ILE A 32 15.12 -0.87 16.45
N GLU A 33 15.89 -1.60 17.27
CA GLU A 33 17.34 -1.79 17.04
C GLU A 33 17.63 -2.51 15.72
N ASP A 34 16.85 -3.55 15.41
CA ASP A 34 16.96 -4.33 14.17
C ASP A 34 15.57 -4.89 13.77
N PRO A 35 14.83 -4.19 12.89
CA PRO A 35 13.51 -4.65 12.43
C PRO A 35 13.59 -5.88 11.53
N TYR A 36 14.80 -6.29 11.14
CA TYR A 36 15.04 -7.49 10.34
C TYR A 36 15.63 -8.63 11.18
N ALA A 37 15.66 -8.50 12.52
CA ALA A 37 16.14 -9.59 13.38
C ALA A 37 15.36 -10.88 13.13
N GLY A 38 16.08 -11.97 12.87
CA GLY A 38 15.49 -13.27 12.51
C GLY A 38 14.96 -13.35 11.08
N LEU A 39 14.97 -12.24 10.32
CA LEU A 39 14.76 -12.23 8.88
C LEU A 39 16.13 -12.29 8.21
N HIS A 40 16.31 -13.12 7.18
CA HIS A 40 17.57 -13.22 6.43
C HIS A 40 17.53 -12.24 5.24
N PRO A 41 18.12 -11.03 5.33
CA PRO A 41 17.84 -10.02 4.33
C PRO A 41 18.52 -10.33 3.00
N PRO A 42 17.82 -10.11 1.87
CA PRO A 42 18.29 -10.52 0.55
C PRO A 42 19.31 -9.54 -0.01
N GLY A 43 20.10 -10.02 -0.97
CA GLY A 43 20.92 -9.16 -1.83
C GLY A 43 20.15 -8.61 -3.03
N LEU A 44 20.83 -8.46 -4.17
CA LEU A 44 20.25 -8.00 -5.45
C LEU A 44 19.60 -9.13 -6.28
N THR A 45 19.24 -10.22 -5.62
CA THR A 45 18.51 -11.36 -6.18
C THR A 45 17.30 -11.57 -5.29
N PRO A 46 16.06 -11.58 -5.83
CA PRO A 46 14.90 -11.77 -4.99
C PRO A 46 14.85 -13.14 -4.31
N GLU A 47 14.46 -13.13 -3.05
CA GLU A 47 14.28 -14.32 -2.20
C GLU A 47 12.86 -14.33 -1.61
N LEU A 48 12.41 -15.46 -1.07
CA LEU A 48 11.15 -15.53 -0.34
C LEU A 48 11.24 -14.66 0.92
N PHE A 49 10.18 -13.91 1.20
CA PHE A 49 10.09 -13.16 2.45
C PHE A 49 9.80 -14.11 3.61
N ALA A 50 10.72 -14.17 4.58
CA ALA A 50 10.59 -14.93 5.82
C ALA A 50 10.04 -16.37 5.67
N PRO A 51 10.79 -17.29 5.02
CA PRO A 51 10.35 -18.67 4.80
C PRO A 51 9.93 -19.38 6.09
N GLY A 52 8.81 -20.10 6.04
CA GLY A 52 8.24 -20.83 7.18
C GLY A 52 7.45 -19.97 8.17
N MET A 53 7.72 -18.66 8.25
CA MET A 53 6.93 -17.72 9.03
C MET A 53 5.81 -17.08 8.18
N VAL A 54 6.20 -16.54 7.02
CA VAL A 54 5.29 -15.91 6.07
C VAL A 54 5.13 -16.78 4.84
N ALA A 55 6.20 -17.00 4.08
CA ALA A 55 6.11 -17.83 2.88
C ALA A 55 5.96 -19.32 3.26
N THR A 56 4.87 -19.96 2.84
CA THR A 56 4.60 -21.39 3.10
C THR A 56 4.24 -22.14 1.83
N GLU A 57 4.34 -23.47 1.86
CA GLU A 57 4.00 -24.32 0.71
C GLU A 57 2.49 -24.65 0.63
N GLU A 58 1.74 -24.39 1.70
CA GLU A 58 0.35 -24.85 1.86
C GLU A 58 -0.70 -23.78 1.60
N HIS A 59 -0.28 -22.51 1.54
CA HIS A 59 -1.20 -21.38 1.48
C HIS A 59 -0.83 -20.41 0.34
N LEU A 60 -1.75 -19.47 0.10
CA LEU A 60 -1.51 -18.27 -0.66
C LEU A 60 -1.33 -17.12 0.32
N GLU A 61 -0.14 -16.54 0.32
CA GLU A 61 0.18 -15.33 1.08
C GLU A 61 0.26 -14.12 0.16
N THR A 62 -0.34 -13.01 0.57
CA THR A 62 -0.30 -11.74 -0.18
C THR A 62 1.01 -10.98 0.06
N GLU A 63 1.10 -9.76 -0.44
CA GLU A 63 2.19 -8.83 -0.12
C GLU A 63 2.30 -8.59 1.39
N VAL A 64 3.52 -8.23 1.81
CA VAL A 64 3.84 -7.85 3.19
C VAL A 64 3.84 -6.33 3.29
N LEU A 65 3.09 -5.81 4.27
CA LEU A 65 2.98 -4.38 4.54
C LEU A 65 3.48 -4.08 5.95
N PHE A 66 4.50 -3.22 6.06
CA PHE A 66 5.04 -2.76 7.34
C PHE A 66 4.35 -1.47 7.78
N LEU A 67 4.20 -1.28 9.09
CA LEU A 67 3.90 0.03 9.65
C LEU A 67 5.08 0.99 9.44
N PRO A 68 4.84 2.32 9.36
CA PRO A 68 5.90 3.30 9.17
C PRO A 68 7.03 3.23 10.22
N ASP A 69 6.70 2.86 11.46
CA ASP A 69 7.65 2.71 12.56
C ASP A 69 8.33 1.33 12.60
N MET A 70 8.01 0.45 11.64
CA MET A 70 8.52 -0.92 11.51
C MET A 70 8.18 -1.84 12.70
N THR A 71 7.27 -1.46 13.61
CA THR A 71 6.92 -2.24 14.81
C THR A 71 6.04 -3.44 14.51
N GLU A 72 5.29 -3.36 13.42
CA GLU A 72 4.43 -4.44 12.96
C GLU A 72 4.52 -4.58 11.44
N PHE A 73 4.28 -5.79 10.95
CA PHE A 73 3.93 -6.02 9.56
C PHE A 73 2.72 -6.93 9.44
N SER A 74 2.01 -6.84 8.33
CA SER A 74 0.86 -7.68 8.04
C SER A 74 0.96 -8.32 6.66
N PHE A 75 0.24 -9.43 6.50
CA PHE A 75 -0.03 -10.10 5.24
C PHE A 75 -1.36 -10.84 5.35
N ASN A 76 -2.00 -11.14 4.22
CA ASN A 76 -3.17 -12.01 4.21
C ASN A 76 -2.76 -13.42 3.83
N ARG A 77 -3.41 -14.42 4.46
CA ARG A 77 -3.23 -15.83 4.14
C ARG A 77 -4.57 -16.47 3.79
N SER A 78 -4.64 -17.21 2.69
CA SER A 78 -5.79 -18.04 2.33
C SER A 78 -5.35 -19.44 1.90
N SER A 79 -6.27 -20.40 1.84
CA SER A 79 -5.97 -21.74 1.32
C SER A 79 -5.83 -21.79 -0.21
N GLY A 80 -6.07 -20.67 -0.90
CA GLY A 80 -6.16 -20.62 -2.36
C GLY A 80 -7.40 -21.29 -2.96
N LYS A 81 -8.35 -21.80 -2.14
CA LYS A 81 -9.61 -22.39 -2.61
C LYS A 81 -10.66 -21.30 -2.89
N ASN A 82 -11.43 -21.50 -3.95
CA ASN A 82 -12.54 -20.61 -4.31
C ASN A 82 -13.56 -20.51 -3.17
N GLY A 83 -13.91 -19.27 -2.79
CA GLY A 83 -14.93 -18.98 -1.77
C GLY A 83 -14.40 -18.91 -0.33
N GLU A 84 -13.12 -19.16 -0.08
CA GLU A 84 -12.51 -18.95 1.24
C GLU A 84 -11.94 -17.52 1.37
N SER A 85 -12.32 -16.84 2.46
CA SER A 85 -11.83 -15.51 2.77
C SER A 85 -10.39 -15.54 3.28
N ALA A 86 -9.58 -14.58 2.85
CA ALA A 86 -8.22 -14.43 3.35
C ALA A 86 -8.23 -13.92 4.80
N THR A 87 -7.40 -14.54 5.64
CA THR A 87 -7.21 -14.15 7.04
C THR A 87 -6.10 -13.11 7.14
N LEU A 88 -6.35 -12.02 7.86
CA LEU A 88 -5.29 -11.07 8.21
C LEU A 88 -4.35 -11.70 9.25
N ILE A 89 -3.06 -11.73 8.94
CA ILE A 89 -2.01 -12.07 9.89
C ILE A 89 -1.22 -10.81 10.20
N VAL A 90 -1.01 -10.56 11.49
CA VAL A 90 -0.19 -9.45 11.98
C VAL A 90 0.96 -10.03 12.79
N MET A 91 2.15 -9.57 12.48
CA MET A 91 3.37 -9.87 13.21
C MET A 91 3.79 -8.59 13.95
N GLU A 92 4.13 -8.71 15.22
CA GLU A 92 4.66 -7.63 16.03
C GLU A 92 6.08 -7.93 16.45
N TYR A 93 6.91 -6.90 16.46
CA TYR A 93 8.28 -6.99 16.92
C TYR A 93 8.31 -6.76 18.43
N ASN A 94 8.73 -7.78 19.18
CA ASN A 94 8.95 -7.66 20.62
C ASN A 94 10.14 -8.54 21.04
N ASN A 95 10.92 -8.09 22.02
CA ASN A 95 12.07 -8.83 22.56
C ASN A 95 13.03 -9.38 21.47
N LYS A 96 13.35 -8.55 20.47
CA LYS A 96 14.23 -8.88 19.33
C LYS A 96 13.73 -10.04 18.44
N ASN A 97 12.42 -10.32 18.47
CA ASN A 97 11.80 -11.39 17.68
C ASN A 97 10.45 -10.92 17.08
N TRP A 98 10.08 -11.52 15.96
CA TRP A 98 8.77 -11.35 15.34
C TRP A 98 7.80 -12.40 15.85
N ASN A 99 6.69 -11.95 16.43
CA ASN A 99 5.68 -12.82 17.03
C ASN A 99 4.30 -12.53 16.44
N ARG A 100 3.46 -13.55 16.31
CA ARG A 100 2.09 -13.36 15.84
C ARG A 100 1.29 -12.57 16.87
N LYS A 101 0.72 -11.46 16.44
CA LYS A 101 -0.20 -10.65 17.24
C LYS A 101 -1.63 -11.16 17.10
N SER A 102 -2.34 -11.24 18.23
CA SER A 102 -3.77 -11.54 18.23
C SER A 102 -4.57 -10.27 17.91
N VAL A 103 -5.33 -10.29 16.81
CA VAL A 103 -6.26 -9.22 16.43
C VAL A 103 -7.69 -9.76 16.56
N PRO A 104 -8.56 -9.16 17.39
CA PRO A 104 -9.96 -9.55 17.49
C PRO A 104 -10.66 -9.47 16.13
N GLN A 105 -11.54 -10.44 15.83
CA GLN A 105 -12.25 -10.48 14.55
C GLN A 105 -13.09 -9.22 14.28
N SER A 106 -13.61 -8.59 15.33
CA SER A 106 -14.36 -7.32 15.25
C SER A 106 -13.50 -6.14 14.79
N ASP A 107 -12.18 -6.23 14.93
CA ASP A 107 -11.26 -5.11 14.76
C ASP A 107 -10.39 -5.26 13.50
N VAL A 108 -10.51 -6.38 12.77
CA VAL A 108 -9.68 -6.71 11.61
C VAL A 108 -9.69 -5.59 10.56
N ASP A 109 -10.86 -5.03 10.25
CA ASP A 109 -10.98 -3.99 9.22
C ASP A 109 -10.26 -2.71 9.63
N ASN A 110 -10.50 -2.21 10.85
CA ASN A 110 -9.77 -1.07 11.41
C ASN A 110 -8.26 -1.32 11.47
N TYR A 111 -7.86 -2.56 11.72
CA TYR A 111 -6.45 -2.94 11.77
C TYR A 111 -5.78 -2.91 10.39
N ARG A 112 -6.48 -3.34 9.33
CA ARG A 112 -5.99 -3.29 7.95
C ARG A 112 -5.65 -1.85 7.54
N GLU A 113 -6.47 -0.88 7.96
CA GLU A 113 -6.30 0.54 7.60
C GLU A 113 -4.99 1.15 8.14
N ARG A 114 -4.36 0.53 9.15
CA ARG A 114 -3.05 0.96 9.64
C ARG A 114 -1.92 0.69 8.65
N PHE A 115 -2.07 -0.32 7.79
CA PHE A 115 -1.04 -0.77 6.85
C PHE A 115 -1.25 -0.26 5.42
N SER A 116 -2.50 0.03 5.06
CA SER A 116 -2.87 0.54 3.74
C SER A 116 -3.99 1.56 3.89
N PRO A 117 -3.94 2.69 3.16
CA PRO A 117 -5.01 3.69 3.21
C PRO A 117 -6.37 3.06 2.90
N SER A 118 -7.39 3.45 3.68
CA SER A 118 -8.77 3.09 3.38
C SER A 118 -9.29 3.93 2.22
N PHE A 119 -9.70 3.27 1.15
CA PHE A 119 -10.31 3.94 0.01
C PHE A 119 -11.82 4.16 0.21
N ILE A 120 -12.39 3.65 1.29
CA ILE A 120 -13.80 3.87 1.65
C ILE A 120 -14.04 5.35 1.95
N GLU A 121 -13.19 5.94 2.81
CA GLU A 121 -13.28 7.38 3.10
C GLU A 121 -13.01 8.22 1.85
N LEU A 122 -12.00 7.85 1.05
CA LEU A 122 -11.69 8.55 -0.19
C LEU A 122 -12.88 8.57 -1.15
N ASN A 123 -13.55 7.43 -1.33
CA ASN A 123 -14.72 7.29 -2.20
C ASN A 123 -15.95 8.08 -1.70
N SER A 124 -15.96 8.50 -0.43
CA SER A 124 -17.01 9.37 0.13
C SER A 124 -16.79 10.86 -0.18
N LEU A 125 -15.59 11.25 -0.60
CA LEU A 125 -15.27 12.64 -0.91
C LEU A 125 -15.82 13.02 -2.29
N GLU A 126 -16.45 14.18 -2.39
CA GLU A 126 -17.09 14.68 -3.63
C GLU A 126 -16.24 14.53 -4.91
N PRO A 127 -14.93 14.80 -4.93
CA PRO A 127 -14.12 14.63 -6.14
C PRO A 127 -13.99 13.18 -6.63
N PHE A 128 -14.24 12.18 -5.78
CA PHE A 128 -13.98 10.76 -6.04
C PHE A 128 -15.25 9.90 -6.12
N LYS A 129 -16.41 10.43 -5.70
CA LYS A 129 -17.67 9.67 -5.51
C LYS A 129 -18.13 8.84 -6.71
N ASP A 130 -17.80 9.26 -7.92
CA ASP A 130 -18.22 8.62 -9.18
C ASP A 130 -17.09 7.76 -9.82
N ILE A 131 -15.95 7.61 -9.13
CA ILE A 131 -14.80 6.86 -9.62
C ILE A 131 -14.76 5.51 -8.90
N PRO A 132 -14.83 4.37 -9.61
CA PRO A 132 -14.79 3.05 -9.00
C PRO A 132 -13.35 2.67 -8.62
N ILE A 133 -12.80 3.34 -7.61
CA ILE A 133 -11.44 3.11 -7.11
C ILE A 133 -11.38 1.80 -6.35
N TRP A 134 -10.46 0.94 -6.76
CA TRP A 134 -10.22 -0.36 -6.13
C TRP A 134 -9.17 -0.30 -5.03
N GLY A 135 -8.22 0.62 -5.14
CA GLY A 135 -7.17 0.82 -4.16
C GLY A 135 -6.12 1.81 -4.65
N GLY A 136 -5.02 1.90 -3.93
CA GLY A 136 -3.97 2.88 -4.22
C GLY A 136 -2.92 3.01 -3.14
N THR A 137 -2.24 4.14 -3.15
CA THR A 137 -1.12 4.49 -2.28
C THR A 137 -1.09 6.00 -2.06
N LEU A 138 -0.44 6.45 -0.98
CA LEU A 138 -0.40 7.85 -0.55
C LEU A 138 1.06 8.27 -0.38
N SER A 139 1.46 9.40 -0.97
CA SER A 139 2.80 9.97 -0.76
C SER A 139 2.88 10.77 0.54
N ALA A 140 4.10 11.14 0.97
CA ALA A 140 4.29 11.99 2.16
C ALA A 140 3.70 13.41 1.98
N LYS A 141 3.47 13.84 0.73
CA LYS A 141 2.79 15.11 0.41
C LYS A 141 1.26 15.01 0.48
N GLY A 142 0.73 13.82 0.77
CA GLY A 142 -0.70 13.55 0.77
C GLY A 142 -1.28 13.40 -0.64
N THR A 143 -0.48 13.19 -1.69
CA THR A 143 -1.01 12.87 -3.02
C THR A 143 -1.46 11.42 -3.06
N TYR A 144 -2.72 11.17 -3.41
CA TYR A 144 -3.20 9.82 -3.71
C TYR A 144 -2.80 9.43 -5.13
N TYR A 145 -2.31 8.20 -5.27
CA TYR A 145 -2.19 7.48 -6.55
C TYR A 145 -3.05 6.23 -6.43
N PHE A 146 -4.04 6.09 -7.29
CA PHE A 146 -5.06 5.06 -7.20
C PHE A 146 -5.20 4.31 -8.51
N TYR A 147 -5.88 3.16 -8.48
CA TYR A 147 -6.22 2.41 -9.67
C TYR A 147 -7.70 2.06 -9.73
N VAL A 148 -8.18 1.92 -10.95
CA VAL A 148 -9.53 1.50 -11.31
C VAL A 148 -9.42 0.26 -12.16
N LEU A 149 -10.24 -0.75 -11.87
CA LEU A 149 -10.42 -1.93 -12.72
C LEU A 149 -11.83 -1.89 -13.31
N ASN A 150 -11.90 -1.89 -14.63
CA ASN A 150 -13.14 -1.94 -15.38
C ASN A 150 -13.69 -3.37 -15.45
N PRO A 151 -15.00 -3.56 -15.72
CA PRO A 151 -15.60 -4.89 -15.83
C PRO A 151 -14.98 -5.81 -16.90
N ASP A 152 -14.31 -5.24 -17.90
CA ASP A 152 -13.60 -5.97 -18.95
C ASP A 152 -12.20 -6.44 -18.54
N GLY A 153 -11.80 -6.19 -17.28
CA GLY A 153 -10.48 -6.51 -16.73
C GLY A 153 -9.40 -5.47 -17.03
N ASN A 154 -9.68 -4.45 -17.86
CA ASN A 154 -8.71 -3.40 -18.12
C ASN A 154 -8.63 -2.42 -16.94
N GLY A 155 -7.41 -2.00 -16.63
CA GLY A 155 -7.16 -1.08 -15.53
C GLY A 155 -6.61 0.27 -15.99
N TYR A 156 -6.69 1.27 -15.12
CA TYR A 156 -5.87 2.47 -15.25
C TYR A 156 -5.53 3.05 -13.88
N MET A 157 -4.41 3.77 -13.83
CA MET A 157 -4.03 4.58 -12.68
C MET A 157 -4.43 6.05 -12.85
N GLY A 158 -4.77 6.66 -11.73
CA GLY A 158 -5.01 8.09 -11.59
C GLY A 158 -4.35 8.64 -10.33
N TYR A 159 -4.38 9.96 -10.17
CA TYR A 159 -3.88 10.62 -8.98
C TYR A 159 -4.74 11.82 -8.60
N SER A 160 -4.65 12.23 -7.34
CA SER A 160 -5.23 13.49 -6.86
C SER A 160 -4.32 14.08 -5.77
N ARG A 161 -3.84 15.30 -6.00
CA ARG A 161 -3.00 16.04 -5.06
C ARG A 161 -3.85 16.71 -3.99
N LEU A 162 -3.30 16.78 -2.78
CA LEU A 162 -3.84 17.58 -1.69
C LEU A 162 -3.32 19.03 -1.83
N ILE A 163 -4.20 19.96 -2.19
CA ILE A 163 -3.89 21.37 -2.39
C ILE A 163 -4.69 22.19 -1.39
N ASN A 164 -4.01 22.93 -0.50
CA ASN A 164 -4.63 23.76 0.54
C ASN A 164 -5.67 22.97 1.39
N GLY A 165 -5.34 21.72 1.73
CA GLY A 165 -6.21 20.85 2.53
C GLY A 165 -7.40 20.25 1.77
N LYS A 166 -7.46 20.40 0.44
CA LYS A 166 -8.52 19.82 -0.40
C LYS A 166 -7.92 19.02 -1.55
N TYR A 167 -8.48 17.85 -1.80
CA TYR A 167 -8.11 17.06 -2.97
C TYR A 167 -8.60 17.74 -4.25
N GLU A 168 -7.71 17.84 -5.24
CA GLU A 168 -8.11 18.27 -6.58
C GLU A 168 -8.97 17.21 -7.28
N THR A 169 -9.65 17.58 -8.36
CA THR A 169 -10.36 16.63 -9.21
C THR A 169 -9.39 15.53 -9.67
N PRO A 170 -9.70 14.24 -9.45
CA PRO A 170 -8.82 13.15 -9.80
C PRO A 170 -8.48 13.14 -11.30
N GLN A 171 -7.19 12.94 -11.59
CA GLN A 171 -6.65 13.00 -12.94
C GLN A 171 -6.15 11.61 -13.34
N LYS A 172 -6.58 11.12 -14.51
CA LYS A 172 -6.02 9.90 -15.09
C LYS A 172 -4.55 10.15 -15.44
N MET A 173 -3.68 9.21 -15.09
CA MET A 173 -2.25 9.30 -15.45
C MET A 173 -2.07 9.26 -16.98
N SER A 174 -0.96 9.82 -17.46
CA SER A 174 -0.65 9.87 -18.90
C SER A 174 -0.46 8.48 -19.51
N SER A 175 -0.42 8.41 -20.85
CA SER A 175 -0.10 7.18 -21.59
C SER A 175 1.32 6.66 -21.37
N ALA A 176 2.20 7.48 -20.79
CA ALA A 176 3.53 7.04 -20.35
C ALA A 176 3.43 5.99 -19.23
N ILE A 177 2.36 6.05 -18.43
CA ILE A 177 2.07 5.16 -17.30
C ILE A 177 0.96 4.18 -17.65
N ASN A 178 -0.16 4.68 -18.19
CA ASN A 178 -1.34 3.87 -18.51
C ASN A 178 -1.16 3.14 -19.86
N ARG A 179 -0.27 2.14 -19.87
CA ARG A 179 0.03 1.29 -21.03
C ARG A 179 -0.13 -0.19 -20.66
N GLY A 180 -0.80 -0.95 -21.52
CA GLY A 180 -1.12 -2.36 -21.27
C GLY A 180 -2.51 -2.54 -20.68
N LYS A 181 -2.73 -3.72 -20.08
CA LYS A 181 -3.98 -4.13 -19.44
C LYS A 181 -3.76 -4.37 -17.96
N TYR A 182 -4.84 -4.61 -17.22
CA TYR A 182 -4.79 -4.91 -15.78
C TYR A 182 -3.83 -4.00 -14.99
N ILE A 183 -3.95 -2.68 -15.14
CA ILE A 183 -3.03 -1.73 -14.52
C ILE A 183 -3.46 -1.51 -13.06
N ALA A 184 -2.67 -1.99 -12.10
CA ALA A 184 -3.08 -2.11 -10.70
C ALA A 184 -1.96 -1.95 -9.67
N HIS A 185 -2.39 -1.86 -8.40
CA HIS A 185 -1.57 -1.90 -7.18
C HIS A 185 -0.36 -0.95 -7.16
N PRO A 186 -0.57 0.37 -7.33
CA PRO A 186 0.54 1.33 -7.29
C PRO A 186 1.27 1.34 -5.95
N PHE A 187 2.55 1.70 -6.02
CA PHE A 187 3.38 2.14 -4.91
C PHE A 187 4.09 3.42 -5.30
N ILE A 188 3.85 4.49 -4.54
CA ILE A 188 4.51 5.78 -4.69
C ILE A 188 5.62 5.89 -3.65
N ALA A 189 6.83 6.26 -4.08
CA ALA A 189 7.88 6.64 -3.14
C ALA A 189 7.40 7.82 -2.26
N PRO A 190 7.75 7.88 -0.97
CA PRO A 190 7.27 8.95 -0.09
C PRO A 190 7.53 10.37 -0.63
N ASP A 191 8.66 10.56 -1.30
CA ASP A 191 9.09 11.82 -1.92
C ASP A 191 8.53 12.06 -3.33
N GLU A 192 7.76 11.10 -3.87
CA GLU A 192 7.26 11.01 -5.24
C GLU A 192 8.36 10.93 -6.31
N SER A 193 9.56 10.45 -5.99
CA SER A 193 10.67 10.32 -6.94
C SER A 193 10.51 9.16 -7.94
N TYR A 194 9.79 8.11 -7.55
CA TYR A 194 9.42 6.99 -8.43
C TYR A 194 8.05 6.41 -8.06
N LEU A 195 7.43 5.77 -9.04
CA LEU A 195 6.15 5.07 -8.95
C LEU A 195 6.34 3.65 -9.50
N MET A 196 5.87 2.63 -8.79
CA MET A 196 5.83 1.24 -9.24
C MET A 196 4.39 0.73 -9.30
N TRP A 197 4.11 -0.22 -10.17
CA TRP A 197 2.80 -0.86 -10.31
C TRP A 197 2.93 -2.19 -11.04
N ASP A 198 1.86 -2.99 -11.06
CA ASP A 198 1.77 -4.15 -11.94
C ASP A 198 0.80 -3.92 -13.10
N ALA A 199 1.15 -4.46 -14.26
CA ALA A 199 0.35 -4.38 -15.48
C ALA A 199 0.64 -5.58 -16.38
N GLU A 200 -0.39 -6.01 -17.12
CA GLU A 200 -0.24 -6.95 -18.23
C GLU A 200 0.27 -6.21 -19.46
N LYS A 201 1.31 -6.75 -20.09
CA LYS A 201 1.76 -6.25 -21.39
C LYS A 201 0.72 -6.57 -22.46
N GLU A 202 0.67 -5.75 -23.51
CA GLU A 202 -0.19 -6.02 -24.66
C GLU A 202 0.08 -7.40 -25.25
N ASN A 203 -0.98 -8.21 -25.35
CA ASN A 203 -0.97 -9.61 -25.81
C ASN A 203 -0.33 -10.63 -24.85
N GLU A 204 -0.13 -10.26 -23.59
CA GLU A 204 0.22 -11.16 -22.51
C GLU A 204 -0.94 -11.18 -21.50
N ASP A 205 -1.12 -12.29 -20.79
CA ASP A 205 -2.19 -12.52 -19.79
C ASP A 205 -1.62 -12.65 -18.37
N ARG A 206 -0.49 -11.97 -18.17
CA ARG A 206 0.30 -12.06 -16.95
C ARG A 206 0.86 -10.69 -16.57
N PRO A 207 0.63 -10.23 -15.34
CA PRO A 207 1.17 -8.98 -14.86
C PRO A 207 2.67 -9.11 -14.58
N ASP A 208 3.38 -8.09 -15.03
CA ASP A 208 4.78 -7.80 -14.71
C ASP A 208 4.82 -6.51 -13.86
N VAL A 209 5.89 -6.33 -13.09
CA VAL A 209 6.16 -5.09 -12.36
C VAL A 209 6.86 -4.07 -13.27
N TYR A 210 6.32 -2.86 -13.25
CA TYR A 210 6.84 -1.68 -13.93
C TYR A 210 7.22 -0.59 -12.94
N ILE A 211 8.16 0.25 -13.35
CA ILE A 211 8.59 1.44 -12.62
C ILE A 211 8.65 2.66 -13.55
N SER A 212 8.34 3.84 -13.01
CA SER A 212 8.58 5.13 -13.66
C SER A 212 9.21 6.09 -12.67
N PHE A 213 10.07 6.96 -13.18
CA PHE A 213 10.76 7.98 -12.41
C PHE A 213 10.20 9.35 -12.73
N ARG A 214 10.14 10.20 -11.70
CA ARG A 214 9.74 11.59 -11.83
C ARG A 214 10.83 12.37 -12.58
N GLN A 215 10.44 13.10 -13.62
CA GLN A 215 11.35 13.93 -14.42
C GLN A 215 11.55 15.32 -13.80
N LYS A 216 12.58 16.04 -14.27
CA LYS A 216 12.93 17.39 -13.79
C LYS A 216 11.82 18.42 -14.02
N ASP A 217 11.01 18.24 -15.06
CA ASP A 217 9.86 19.09 -15.38
C ASP A 217 8.61 18.74 -14.54
N GLY A 218 8.72 17.74 -13.65
CA GLY A 218 7.63 17.26 -12.83
C GLY A 218 6.69 16.29 -13.55
N SER A 219 6.97 15.87 -14.78
CA SER A 219 6.24 14.79 -15.45
C SER A 219 6.68 13.41 -14.97
N TRP A 220 5.90 12.37 -15.31
CA TRP A 220 6.28 10.98 -15.11
C TRP A 220 6.91 10.43 -16.39
N GLY A 221 8.04 9.74 -16.27
CA GLY A 221 8.67 9.05 -17.40
C GLY A 221 7.84 7.87 -17.93
N THR A 222 8.25 7.34 -19.09
CA THR A 222 7.67 6.12 -19.65
C THR A 222 7.90 4.93 -18.71
N ALA A 223 6.91 4.05 -18.62
CA ALA A 223 6.98 2.79 -17.91
C ALA A 223 8.20 1.95 -18.32
N ILE A 224 8.98 1.52 -17.35
CA ILE A 224 10.15 0.65 -17.51
C ILE A 224 9.80 -0.71 -16.90
N ASN A 225 9.88 -1.78 -17.69
CA ASN A 225 9.76 -3.15 -17.19
C ASN A 225 10.98 -3.46 -16.30
N MET A 226 10.75 -3.98 -15.08
CA MET A 226 11.80 -4.21 -14.09
C MET A 226 12.68 -5.45 -14.37
N GLY A 227 12.57 -6.04 -15.56
CA GLY A 227 13.48 -7.06 -16.08
C GLY A 227 13.42 -8.40 -15.36
N ASP A 228 14.22 -9.31 -15.87
CA ASP A 228 14.20 -10.77 -15.67
C ASP A 228 14.44 -11.20 -14.21
N LYS A 229 15.05 -10.30 -13.42
CA LYS A 229 15.29 -10.56 -11.99
C LYS A 229 14.01 -10.44 -11.18
N ILE A 230 13.16 -9.49 -11.53
CA ILE A 230 11.88 -9.24 -10.87
C ILE A 230 10.78 -10.01 -11.61
N ASN A 231 10.66 -9.76 -12.91
CA ASN A 231 9.63 -10.30 -13.78
C ASN A 231 10.09 -11.63 -14.37
N THR A 232 9.40 -12.72 -14.07
CA THR A 232 9.81 -14.08 -14.46
C THR A 232 8.90 -14.65 -15.54
N SER A 233 8.76 -15.98 -15.63
CA SER A 233 7.74 -16.61 -16.47
C SER A 233 6.38 -16.73 -15.77
N VAL A 234 6.26 -16.26 -14.51
CA VAL A 234 5.04 -16.33 -13.69
C VAL A 234 4.55 -14.94 -13.27
N TYR A 235 3.49 -14.85 -12.47
CA TYR A 235 2.81 -13.59 -12.15
C TYR A 235 3.63 -12.78 -11.14
N GLU A 236 3.91 -11.50 -11.40
CA GLU A 236 4.49 -10.59 -10.42
C GLU A 236 3.61 -9.35 -10.20
N GLN A 237 3.26 -9.08 -8.95
CA GLN A 237 2.27 -8.06 -8.59
C GLN A 237 2.60 -7.34 -7.29
N ARG A 238 1.85 -6.27 -7.03
CA ARG A 238 1.79 -5.58 -5.73
C ARG A 238 3.17 -5.12 -5.22
N PRO A 239 3.95 -4.40 -6.03
CA PRO A 239 5.25 -3.90 -5.59
C PRO A 239 5.08 -2.95 -4.40
N LYS A 240 6.02 -3.00 -3.44
CA LYS A 240 6.10 -2.13 -2.27
C LYS A 240 7.56 -1.92 -1.87
N VAL A 241 7.90 -0.80 -1.26
CA VAL A 241 9.21 -0.63 -0.59
C VAL A 241 8.97 -0.47 0.90
N THR A 242 9.83 -1.07 1.72
CA THR A 242 9.75 -0.95 3.18
C THR A 242 9.83 0.52 3.59
N PRO A 243 9.15 0.95 4.67
CA PRO A 243 9.16 2.32 5.15
C PRO A 243 10.55 2.94 5.35
N ASP A 244 11.54 2.14 5.72
CA ASP A 244 12.93 2.56 5.87
C ASP A 244 13.73 2.62 4.54
N GLY A 245 13.09 2.27 3.42
CA GLY A 245 13.64 2.33 2.07
C GLY A 245 14.60 1.19 1.71
N LYS A 246 14.83 0.21 2.59
CA LYS A 246 15.90 -0.79 2.39
C LYS A 246 15.54 -1.94 1.48
N TYR A 247 14.28 -2.40 1.49
CA TYR A 247 13.88 -3.58 0.72
C TYR A 247 12.67 -3.29 -0.16
N PHE A 248 12.75 -3.80 -1.39
CA PHE A 248 11.64 -3.87 -2.32
C PHE A 248 10.97 -5.25 -2.14
N THR A 249 9.68 -5.26 -1.85
CA THR A 249 8.85 -6.46 -1.77
C THR A 249 7.83 -6.51 -2.90
N PHE A 250 7.48 -7.71 -3.34
CA PHE A 250 6.46 -7.95 -4.35
C PHE A 250 5.86 -9.34 -4.17
N TRP A 251 4.69 -9.58 -4.71
CA TRP A 251 4.07 -10.89 -4.72
C TRP A 251 4.42 -11.62 -6.01
N ARG A 252 4.81 -12.89 -5.89
CA ARG A 252 4.99 -13.77 -7.04
C ARG A 252 4.08 -14.98 -6.92
N GLY A 253 3.26 -15.22 -7.92
CA GLY A 253 2.32 -16.33 -7.95
C GLY A 253 2.34 -17.11 -9.26
N TYR A 254 1.77 -18.31 -9.21
CA TYR A 254 1.68 -19.22 -10.34
C TYR A 254 0.53 -20.20 -10.14
N PHE A 255 0.00 -20.72 -11.24
CA PHE A 255 -0.99 -21.79 -11.18
C PHE A 255 -0.29 -23.15 -11.17
N LYS A 256 -0.63 -23.99 -10.19
CA LYS A 256 -0.26 -25.41 -10.16
C LYS A 256 -1.44 -26.25 -10.64
N THR A 257 -1.20 -27.08 -11.65
CA THR A 257 -2.18 -28.09 -12.09
C THR A 257 -2.08 -29.31 -11.18
N LYS A 258 -3.21 -29.74 -10.62
CA LYS A 258 -3.33 -30.96 -9.81
C LYS A 258 -3.53 -32.19 -10.70
N GLU A 259 -3.39 -33.38 -10.11
CA GLU A 259 -3.58 -34.65 -10.83
C GLU A 259 -4.97 -34.79 -11.45
N ASP A 260 -6.00 -34.19 -10.85
CA ASP A 260 -7.38 -34.17 -11.34
C ASP A 260 -7.63 -33.15 -12.48
N GLY A 261 -6.59 -32.44 -12.94
CA GLY A 261 -6.66 -31.41 -13.98
C GLY A 261 -7.13 -30.03 -13.48
N SER A 262 -7.54 -29.90 -12.21
CA SER A 262 -7.87 -28.60 -11.64
C SER A 262 -6.62 -27.73 -11.43
N ARG A 263 -6.77 -26.42 -11.53
CA ARG A 263 -5.69 -25.45 -11.28
C ARG A 263 -5.90 -24.77 -9.94
N VAL A 264 -4.84 -24.66 -9.14
CA VAL A 264 -4.82 -23.87 -7.91
C VAL A 264 -3.82 -22.73 -8.06
N LEU A 265 -4.20 -21.52 -7.65
CA LEU A 265 -3.29 -20.38 -7.57
C LEU A 265 -2.47 -20.52 -6.29
N LEU A 266 -1.15 -20.51 -6.43
CA LEU A 266 -0.20 -20.42 -5.33
C LEU A 266 0.58 -19.12 -5.48
N GLY A 267 1.09 -18.57 -4.39
CA GLY A 267 1.94 -17.40 -4.47
C GLY A 267 2.42 -16.95 -3.10
N ASN A 268 3.57 -16.29 -3.11
CA ASN A 268 4.27 -15.89 -1.92
C ASN A 268 4.85 -14.47 -2.08
N PRO A 269 5.04 -13.73 -0.99
CA PRO A 269 5.82 -12.51 -1.00
C PRO A 269 7.31 -12.82 -1.18
N TYR A 270 7.93 -12.04 -2.06
CA TYR A 270 9.36 -11.99 -2.29
C TYR A 270 9.89 -10.62 -1.86
N TRP A 271 11.18 -10.58 -1.57
CA TRP A 271 11.90 -9.35 -1.27
C TRP A 271 13.31 -9.36 -1.85
N VAL A 272 13.84 -8.16 -2.08
CA VAL A 272 15.16 -7.90 -2.66
C VAL A 272 15.68 -6.58 -2.10
N ASP A 273 16.99 -6.40 -2.06
CA ASP A 273 17.59 -5.09 -1.73
C ASP A 273 17.06 -4.01 -2.69
N ALA A 274 16.51 -2.93 -2.12
CA ALA A 274 15.89 -1.84 -2.88
C ALA A 274 16.88 -1.10 -3.79
N GLN A 275 18.20 -1.25 -3.59
CA GLN A 275 19.22 -0.77 -4.53
C GLN A 275 19.03 -1.30 -5.95
N ILE A 276 18.28 -2.39 -6.15
CA ILE A 276 17.92 -2.87 -7.49
C ILE A 276 17.16 -1.82 -8.30
N ILE A 277 16.39 -0.93 -7.65
CA ILE A 277 15.62 0.16 -8.28
C ILE A 277 16.55 1.10 -9.06
N GLU A 278 17.74 1.37 -8.52
CA GLU A 278 18.69 2.31 -9.12
C GLU A 278 19.23 1.84 -10.47
N LYS A 279 19.13 0.54 -10.79
CA LYS A 279 19.50 0.00 -12.10
C LYS A 279 18.57 0.48 -13.23
N PHE A 280 17.36 0.90 -12.88
CA PHE A 280 16.35 1.37 -13.82
C PHE A 280 16.28 2.90 -13.90
N ARG A 281 16.97 3.61 -13.00
CA ARG A 281 16.96 5.07 -12.99
C ARG A 281 17.64 5.58 -14.28
N PRO A 282 16.96 6.43 -15.08
CA PRO A 282 17.57 7.05 -16.24
C PRO A 282 18.82 7.83 -15.83
N LYS A 283 19.89 7.71 -16.62
CA LYS A 283 21.14 8.43 -16.42
C LYS A 283 21.06 9.87 -16.92
#